data_AF-A0AAV2F556-F1
#
_entry.id   AF-A0AAV2F556-F1
#
_cell.length_a   1.000
_cell.length_b   1.000
_cell.length_c   1.000
_cell.angle_alpha   90.00
_cell.angle_beta   90.00
_cell.angle_gamma   90.00
#
_symmetry.space_group_name_H-M   'P 1'
#
loop_
_entity.id
_entity.type
_entity.pdbx_description
1 polymer ?
#
loop_
_entity_poly.entity_id
_entity_poly.type
_entity_poly.pdbx_seq_one_letter_code
_entity_poly.pdbx_strand_id
1 'polypeptide(L)'
;MANQPADPAPAVADPMSDPFYLHGSEQPGLQLVAEKLTPTNYNDWSKAVHNALGAKNKLGFVDGSIPDPCQESPNAWAWNRNNIMVFSWIQQAVDPGIRKTIMSCKKAVEAWISLRDRYGQGDMVRIAELIESICNLKQDNQSVTEYYGNLIALRDELDNYQPLEPCVCTTTSHTTCR
;
A
#
# COMPACT_ATOMS: atom_id res chain seq x y z
N MET A 1 18.01 19.37 53.12
CA MET A 1 16.83 19.03 52.31
C MET A 1 17.28 19.05 50.86
N ALA A 2 17.54 17.88 50.27
CA ALA A 2 17.92 17.79 48.87
C ALA A 2 16.64 17.76 48.03
N ASN A 3 16.48 18.73 47.13
CA ASN A 3 15.41 18.69 46.12
C ASN A 3 15.68 17.53 45.17
N GLN A 4 14.79 16.53 45.17
CA GLN A 4 14.74 15.54 44.08
C GLN A 4 14.34 16.27 42.78
N PRO A 5 15.02 15.99 41.65
CA PRO A 5 14.53 16.44 40.35
C PRO A 5 13.20 15.76 40.07
N ALA A 6 12.20 16.55 39.66
CA ALA A 6 10.91 16.05 39.23
C ALA A 6 11.09 15.07 38.06
N ASP A 7 10.39 13.94 38.11
CA ASP A 7 10.37 12.98 37.00
C ASP A 7 9.97 13.71 35.71
N PRO A 8 10.66 13.45 34.58
CA PRO A 8 10.25 14.00 33.30
C PRO A 8 8.84 13.49 32.99
N ALA A 9 7.94 14.41 32.64
CA ALA A 9 6.60 14.08 32.19
C ALA A 9 6.68 13.01 31.08
N PRO A 10 5.77 12.00 31.07
CA PRO A 10 5.79 10.96 30.05
C PRO A 10 5.76 11.63 28.67
N ALA A 11 6.71 11.25 27.82
CA ALA A 11 6.78 11.74 26.45
C ALA A 11 5.41 11.49 25.79
N VAL A 12 4.73 12.56 25.40
CA VAL A 12 3.44 12.48 24.71
C VAL A 12 3.71 11.71 23.42
N ALA A 13 3.19 10.49 23.32
CA ALA A 13 3.30 9.69 22.11
C ALA A 13 2.75 10.52 20.94
N ASP A 14 3.50 10.59 19.84
CA ASP A 14 3.07 11.31 18.65
C ASP A 14 1.73 10.73 18.18
N PRO A 15 0.64 11.52 18.15
CA PRO A 15 -0.66 11.06 17.70
C PRO A 15 -0.63 10.45 16.29
N MET A 16 0.30 10.87 15.43
CA MET A 16 0.46 10.32 14.08
C MET A 16 0.96 8.85 14.07
N SER A 17 1.55 8.40 15.18
CA SER A 17 1.97 7.01 15.36
C SER A 17 0.79 6.06 15.65
N ASP A 18 -0.37 6.59 16.03
CA ASP A 18 -1.59 5.77 16.21
C ASP A 18 -2.22 5.47 14.84
N PRO A 19 -2.34 4.20 14.43
CA PRO A 19 -2.98 3.83 13.16
C PRO A 19 -4.45 4.26 13.07
N PHE A 20 -5.12 4.50 14.21
CA PHE A 20 -6.51 4.94 14.27
C PHE A 20 -6.69 6.47 14.33
N TYR A 21 -5.59 7.22 14.40
CA TYR A 21 -5.65 8.68 14.38
C TYR A 21 -6.17 9.17 13.02
N LEU A 22 -7.14 10.10 13.06
CA LEU A 22 -7.67 10.78 11.88
C LEU A 22 -7.37 12.27 12.01
N HIS A 23 -6.58 12.79 11.07
CA HIS A 23 -6.24 14.21 11.07
C HIS A 23 -7.45 15.06 10.67
N GLY A 24 -7.57 16.29 11.20
CA GLY A 24 -8.74 17.15 10.93
C GLY A 24 -8.96 17.51 9.45
N SER A 25 -7.91 17.41 8.62
CA SER A 25 -7.98 17.60 7.17
C SER A 25 -8.47 16.36 6.41
N GLU A 26 -8.65 15.23 7.08
CA GLU A 26 -9.08 13.97 6.47
C GLU A 26 -10.60 13.91 6.41
N GLN A 27 -11.12 13.95 5.18
CA GLN A 27 -12.54 13.92 4.91
C GLN A 27 -12.85 12.89 3.82
N PRO A 28 -14.05 12.29 3.80
CA PRO A 28 -14.41 11.25 2.83
C PRO A 28 -14.27 11.67 1.37
N GLY A 29 -14.52 12.96 1.08
CA GLY A 29 -14.42 13.54 -0.26
C GLY A 29 -13.01 13.94 -0.70
N LEU A 30 -11.98 13.67 0.10
CA LEU A 30 -10.60 13.95 -0.29
C LEU A 30 -10.24 13.11 -1.51
N GLN A 31 -9.72 13.76 -2.55
CA GLN A 31 -9.16 13.07 -3.69
C GLN A 31 -7.83 12.44 -3.29
N LEU A 32 -7.83 11.12 -3.12
CA LEU A 32 -6.64 10.39 -2.68
C LEU A 32 -5.56 10.32 -3.77
N VAL A 33 -5.98 10.14 -5.02
CA VAL A 33 -5.11 10.06 -6.21
C VAL A 33 -5.68 10.89 -7.36
N ALA A 34 -4.81 11.42 -8.21
CA ALA A 34 -5.20 12.25 -9.35
C ALA A 34 -6.02 11.47 -10.39
N GLU A 35 -5.51 10.30 -10.79
CA GLU A 35 -6.14 9.44 -11.77
C GLU A 35 -7.07 8.41 -11.11
N LYS A 36 -8.23 8.20 -11.74
CA LYS A 36 -9.16 7.16 -11.30
C LYS A 36 -8.81 5.82 -11.92
N LEU A 37 -9.13 4.74 -11.21
CA LEU A 37 -9.03 3.40 -11.76
C LEU A 37 -9.92 3.25 -12.99
N THR A 38 -9.32 2.74 -14.05
CA THR A 38 -9.92 2.29 -15.29
C THR A 38 -9.50 0.83 -15.54
N PRO A 39 -10.11 0.12 -16.50
CA PRO A 39 -9.72 -1.26 -16.77
C PRO A 39 -8.26 -1.47 -17.20
N THR A 40 -7.53 -0.42 -17.58
CA THR A 40 -6.20 -0.52 -18.20
C THR A 40 -5.05 0.10 -17.38
N ASN A 41 -5.33 0.77 -16.25
CA ASN A 41 -4.31 1.48 -15.47
C ASN A 41 -4.19 0.98 -14.02
N TYR A 42 -4.59 -0.27 -13.74
CA TYR A 42 -4.60 -0.80 -12.38
C TYR A 42 -3.24 -0.72 -11.68
N ASN A 43 -2.13 -1.00 -12.36
CA ASN A 43 -0.81 -0.97 -11.76
C ASN A 43 -0.46 0.41 -11.18
N ASP A 44 -0.43 1.44 -12.05
CA ASP A 44 -0.07 2.80 -11.66
C ASP A 44 -1.04 3.35 -10.61
N TRP A 45 -2.33 3.06 -10.79
CA TRP A 45 -3.36 3.42 -9.82
C TRP A 45 -3.13 2.78 -8.45
N SER A 46 -2.84 1.47 -8.42
CA SER A 46 -2.68 0.73 -7.16
C SER A 46 -1.46 1.22 -6.39
N LYS A 47 -0.35 1.51 -7.06
CA LYS A 47 0.84 2.13 -6.46
C LYS A 47 0.55 3.52 -5.91
N ALA A 48 -0.13 4.36 -6.68
CA ALA A 48 -0.47 5.71 -6.25
C ALA A 48 -1.37 5.68 -5.00
N VAL A 49 -2.37 4.80 -4.97
CA VAL A 49 -3.26 4.62 -3.80
C VAL A 49 -2.49 4.05 -2.61
N HIS A 50 -1.65 3.04 -2.83
CA HIS A 50 -0.81 2.44 -1.79
C HIS A 50 0.09 3.49 -1.12
N ASN A 51 0.80 4.28 -1.91
CA ASN A 51 1.67 5.36 -1.41
C ASN A 51 0.88 6.43 -0.66
N ALA A 52 -0.28 6.84 -1.19
CA ALA A 52 -1.12 7.85 -0.55
C ALA A 52 -1.68 7.36 0.80
N LEU A 53 -2.07 6.09 0.92
CA LEU A 53 -2.50 5.49 2.19
C LEU A 53 -1.33 5.29 3.15
N GLY A 54 -0.15 4.92 2.66
CA GLY A 54 1.08 4.79 3.44
C GLY A 54 1.47 6.12 4.09
N ALA A 55 1.47 7.22 3.33
CA ALA A 55 1.75 8.56 3.84
C ALA A 55 0.76 9.04 4.92
N LYS A 56 -0.41 8.39 5.01
CA LYS A 56 -1.47 8.68 6.00
C LYS A 56 -1.52 7.69 7.15
N ASN A 57 -0.63 6.70 7.18
CA ASN A 57 -0.66 5.60 8.12
C ASN A 57 -2.00 4.83 8.08
N LYS A 58 -2.52 4.57 6.87
CA LYS A 58 -3.80 3.88 6.62
C LYS A 58 -3.67 2.62 5.77
N LEU A 59 -2.45 2.26 5.38
CA LEU A 59 -2.20 1.10 4.53
C LEU A 59 -2.71 -0.21 5.17
N GLY A 60 -2.64 -0.30 6.50
CA GLY A 60 -3.06 -1.49 7.22
C GLY A 60 -4.53 -1.89 7.07
N PHE A 61 -5.39 -0.94 6.65
CA PHE A 61 -6.81 -1.19 6.38
C PHE A 61 -7.08 -1.85 5.02
N VAL A 62 -6.09 -1.84 4.10
CA VAL A 62 -6.22 -2.46 2.77
C VAL A 62 -5.37 -3.73 2.61
N ASP A 63 -4.24 -3.83 3.31
CA ASP A 63 -3.41 -5.04 3.31
C ASP A 63 -3.79 -6.07 4.39
N GLY A 64 -4.60 -5.67 5.37
CA GLY A 64 -5.09 -6.53 6.46
C GLY A 64 -4.16 -6.65 7.67
N SER A 65 -3.04 -5.91 7.70
CA SER A 65 -2.15 -5.85 8.88
C SER A 65 -2.81 -5.19 10.09
N ILE A 66 -3.88 -4.40 9.89
CA ILE A 66 -4.78 -3.92 10.96
C ILE A 66 -6.11 -4.69 10.86
N PRO A 67 -6.24 -5.83 11.57
CA PRO A 67 -7.42 -6.68 11.44
C PRO A 67 -8.67 -6.02 12.02
N ASP A 68 -9.83 -6.42 11.51
CA ASP A 68 -11.13 -6.04 12.06
C ASP A 68 -11.25 -6.55 13.51
N PRO A 69 -11.38 -5.66 14.51
CA PRO A 69 -11.43 -6.05 15.90
C PRO A 69 -12.79 -6.67 16.25
N CYS A 70 -12.84 -7.43 17.35
CA CYS A 70 -14.10 -7.83 17.96
C CYS A 70 -14.95 -6.59 18.31
N GLN A 71 -16.28 -6.68 18.21
CA GLN A 71 -17.20 -5.57 18.51
C GLN A 71 -17.08 -5.06 19.95
N GLU A 72 -16.62 -5.89 20.87
CA GLU A 72 -16.40 -5.55 22.28
C GLU A 72 -15.06 -4.84 22.52
N SER A 73 -14.20 -4.75 21.50
CA SER A 73 -12.91 -4.08 21.61
C SER A 73 -13.10 -2.57 21.83
N PRO A 74 -12.34 -1.95 22.75
CA PRO A 74 -12.31 -0.49 22.91
C PRO A 74 -11.98 0.25 21.60
N ASN A 75 -11.27 -0.40 20.69
CA ASN A 75 -10.85 0.18 19.42
C ASN A 75 -11.85 -0.07 18.26
N ALA A 76 -12.94 -0.82 18.48
CA ALA A 76 -13.87 -1.20 17.41
C ALA A 76 -14.47 0.00 16.69
N TRP A 77 -14.87 1.02 17.44
CA TRP A 77 -15.42 2.25 16.87
C TRP A 77 -14.37 3.04 16.06
N ALA A 78 -13.16 3.16 16.61
CA ALA A 78 -12.06 3.88 15.95
C ALA A 78 -11.62 3.17 14.67
N TRP A 79 -11.48 1.85 14.70
CA TRP A 79 -11.21 1.02 13.53
C TRP A 79 -12.28 1.20 12.46
N ASN A 80 -13.56 1.09 12.84
CA ASN A 80 -14.67 1.21 11.89
C ASN A 80 -14.71 2.58 11.21
N ARG A 81 -14.47 3.66 11.97
CA ARG A 81 -14.41 5.02 11.43
C ARG A 81 -13.29 5.16 10.38
N ASN A 82 -12.11 4.62 10.66
CA ASN A 82 -10.99 4.63 9.73
C ASN A 82 -11.27 3.76 8.50
N ASN A 83 -11.83 2.56 8.68
CA ASN A 83 -12.23 1.69 7.59
C ASN A 83 -13.24 2.38 6.64
N ILE A 84 -14.26 3.06 7.19
CA ILE A 84 -15.22 3.84 6.39
C ILE A 84 -14.52 4.96 5.61
N MET A 85 -13.56 5.66 6.24
CA MET A 85 -12.79 6.72 5.61
C MET A 85 -11.99 6.19 4.41
N VAL A 86 -11.21 5.14 4.63
CA VAL A 86 -10.37 4.51 3.60
C VAL A 86 -11.24 3.95 2.47
N PHE A 87 -12.36 3.29 2.80
CA PHE A 87 -13.29 2.80 1.79
C PHE A 87 -13.89 3.93 0.95
N SER A 88 -14.24 5.06 1.56
CA SER A 88 -14.74 6.24 0.83
C SER A 88 -13.69 6.79 -0.14
N TRP A 89 -12.42 6.83 0.26
CA TRP A 89 -11.33 7.24 -0.62
C TRP A 89 -11.12 6.28 -1.79
N ILE A 90 -11.19 4.96 -1.55
CA ILE A 90 -11.14 3.96 -2.62
C ILE A 90 -12.30 4.18 -3.60
N GLN A 91 -13.52 4.41 -3.10
CA GLN A 91 -14.68 4.69 -3.96
C GLN A 91 -14.51 5.95 -4.81
N GLN A 92 -13.88 7.00 -4.26
CA GLN A 92 -13.60 8.22 -5.00
C GLN A 92 -12.46 8.05 -6.01
N ALA A 93 -11.52 7.15 -5.72
CA ALA A 93 -10.37 6.84 -6.57
C ALA A 93 -10.70 5.90 -7.75
N VAL A 94 -11.93 5.42 -7.89
CA VAL A 94 -12.33 4.54 -9.01
C VAL A 94 -13.31 5.24 -9.96
N ASP A 95 -13.27 4.85 -11.23
CA ASP A 95 -14.25 5.29 -12.22
C ASP A 95 -15.69 4.96 -11.76
N PRO A 96 -16.70 5.83 -12.00
CA PRO A 96 -18.08 5.58 -11.58
C PRO A 96 -18.68 4.24 -12.02
N GLY A 97 -18.27 3.69 -13.17
CA GLY A 97 -18.68 2.35 -13.62
C GLY A 97 -18.11 1.25 -12.73
N ILE A 98 -16.83 1.34 -12.38
CA ILE A 98 -16.13 0.39 -11.50
C ILE A 98 -16.62 0.52 -10.06
N ARG A 99 -16.89 1.75 -9.58
CA ARG A 99 -17.40 2.01 -8.22
C ARG A 99 -18.62 1.17 -7.86
N LYS A 100 -19.52 0.97 -8.83
CA LYS A 100 -20.74 0.15 -8.64
C LYS A 100 -20.42 -1.30 -8.28
N THR A 101 -19.28 -1.82 -8.73
CA THR A 101 -18.86 -3.21 -8.49
C THR A 101 -18.38 -3.48 -7.06
N ILE A 102 -17.91 -2.44 -6.36
CA ILE A 102 -17.43 -2.51 -4.98
C ILE A 102 -18.42 -1.91 -3.96
N MET A 103 -19.59 -1.46 -4.42
CA MET A 103 -20.58 -0.78 -3.57
C MET A 103 -21.16 -1.70 -2.48
N SER A 104 -21.15 -3.02 -2.69
CA SER A 104 -21.62 -4.02 -1.72
C SER A 104 -20.55 -4.42 -0.69
N CYS A 105 -19.29 -4.03 -0.88
CA CYS A 105 -18.23 -4.29 0.08
C CYS A 105 -18.50 -3.52 1.38
N LYS A 106 -18.17 -4.14 2.52
CA LYS A 106 -18.33 -3.52 3.84
C LYS A 106 -17.01 -2.99 4.37
N LYS A 107 -15.89 -3.52 3.88
CA LYS A 107 -14.54 -3.19 4.34
C LYS A 107 -13.67 -2.70 3.19
N ALA A 108 -12.73 -1.82 3.51
CA ALA A 108 -11.74 -1.32 2.57
C ALA A 108 -10.90 -2.46 1.96
N VAL A 109 -10.44 -3.40 2.79
CA VAL A 109 -9.71 -4.61 2.34
C VAL A 109 -10.50 -5.46 1.34
N GLU A 110 -11.81 -5.63 1.55
CA GLU A 110 -12.66 -6.41 0.63
C GLU A 110 -12.74 -5.74 -0.74
N ALA A 111 -12.91 -4.42 -0.75
CA ALA A 111 -12.95 -3.63 -1.98
C ALA A 111 -11.59 -3.66 -2.70
N TRP A 112 -10.50 -3.50 -1.94
CA TRP A 112 -9.13 -3.56 -2.46
C TRP A 112 -8.85 -4.89 -3.16
N ILE A 113 -9.16 -6.01 -2.50
CA ILE A 113 -9.01 -7.36 -3.06
C ILE A 113 -9.88 -7.53 -4.31
N SER A 114 -11.14 -7.09 -4.27
CA SER A 114 -12.03 -7.24 -5.43
C SER A 114 -11.54 -6.46 -6.66
N LEU A 115 -10.99 -5.26 -6.46
CA LEU A 115 -10.40 -4.48 -7.55
C LEU A 115 -9.15 -5.14 -8.10
N ARG A 116 -8.26 -5.64 -7.22
CA ARG A 116 -7.06 -6.39 -7.60
C ARG A 116 -7.40 -7.60 -8.44
N ASP A 117 -8.32 -8.44 -7.98
CA ASP A 117 -8.60 -9.71 -8.64
C ASP A 117 -9.26 -9.51 -10.03
N ARG A 118 -9.98 -8.40 -10.22
CA ARG A 118 -10.63 -8.05 -11.49
C ARG A 118 -9.71 -7.33 -12.48
N TYR A 119 -8.94 -6.36 -12.00
CA TYR A 119 -8.21 -5.41 -12.86
C TYR A 119 -6.69 -5.57 -12.81
N GLY A 120 -6.17 -6.32 -11.83
CA GLY A 120 -4.75 -6.68 -11.74
C GLY A 120 -4.32 -7.82 -12.67
N GLN A 121 -5.22 -8.38 -13.50
CA GLN A 121 -4.84 -9.44 -14.46
C GLN A 121 -3.87 -8.95 -15.53
N GLY A 122 -3.91 -7.66 -15.87
CA GLY A 122 -2.91 -7.03 -16.75
C GLY A 122 -1.49 -7.19 -16.20
N ASP A 123 -1.34 -7.21 -14.87
CA ASP A 123 -0.06 -7.41 -14.21
C ASP A 123 0.48 -8.81 -14.48
N MET A 124 -0.34 -9.85 -14.43
CA MET A 124 0.13 -11.24 -14.67
C MET A 124 0.62 -11.45 -16.10
N VAL A 125 -0.08 -10.88 -17.09
CA VAL A 125 0.35 -10.98 -18.50
C VAL A 125 1.64 -10.20 -18.71
N ARG A 126 1.73 -8.97 -18.19
CA ARG A 126 2.95 -8.15 -18.33
C ARG A 126 4.14 -8.73 -17.57
N ILE A 127 3.93 -9.26 -16.37
CA ILE A 127 4.95 -10.01 -15.62
C ILE A 127 5.47 -11.18 -16.46
N ALA A 128 4.57 -11.97 -17.08
CA ALA A 128 4.98 -13.11 -17.90
C ALA A 128 5.80 -12.67 -19.13
N GLU A 129 5.40 -11.60 -19.82
CA GLU A 129 6.14 -11.02 -20.93
C GLU A 129 7.53 -10.50 -20.51
N LEU A 130 7.62 -9.85 -19.35
CA LEU A 130 8.88 -9.34 -18.80
C LEU A 130 9.82 -10.49 -18.42
N ILE A 131 9.31 -11.53 -17.75
CA ILE A 131 10.06 -12.75 -17.45
C ILE A 131 10.54 -13.41 -18.75
N GLU A 132 9.69 -13.54 -19.75
CA GLU A 132 10.06 -14.09 -21.05
C GLU A 132 11.15 -13.24 -21.72
N SER A 133 11.04 -11.92 -21.69
CA SER A 133 12.02 -11.00 -22.24
C SER A 133 13.37 -11.12 -21.55
N ILE A 134 13.38 -11.25 -20.21
CA ILE A 134 14.60 -11.47 -19.42
C ILE A 134 15.23 -12.83 -19.76
N CYS A 135 14.43 -13.90 -19.83
CA CYS A 135 14.90 -15.25 -20.14
C CYS A 135 15.46 -15.36 -21.57
N ASN A 136 14.89 -14.62 -22.51
CA ASN A 136 15.30 -14.61 -23.91
C ASN A 136 16.38 -13.56 -24.23
N LEU A 137 16.76 -12.70 -23.28
CA LEU A 137 17.77 -11.67 -23.48
C LEU A 137 19.15 -12.30 -23.71
N LYS A 138 19.71 -12.07 -24.89
CA LYS A 138 21.05 -12.50 -25.28
C LYS A 138 21.92 -11.28 -25.56
N GLN A 139 23.22 -11.38 -25.24
CA GLN A 139 24.15 -10.30 -25.52
C GLN A 139 24.35 -10.11 -27.04
N ASP A 140 24.38 -11.20 -27.82
CA ASP A 140 24.62 -11.19 -29.26
C ASP A 140 25.79 -10.27 -29.67
N ASN A 141 25.53 -9.29 -30.54
CA ASN A 141 26.53 -8.32 -31.01
C ASN A 141 26.59 -7.04 -30.13
N GLN A 142 25.88 -6.99 -29.00
CA GLN A 142 25.90 -5.85 -28.08
C GLN A 142 27.17 -5.84 -27.22
N SER A 143 27.61 -4.65 -26.82
CA SER A 143 28.62 -4.53 -25.78
C SER A 143 28.09 -5.05 -24.44
N VAL A 144 28.99 -5.46 -23.55
CA VAL A 144 28.63 -5.93 -22.19
C VAL A 144 27.83 -4.85 -21.44
N THR A 145 28.18 -3.57 -21.60
CA THR A 145 27.49 -2.45 -20.96
C THR A 145 26.06 -2.28 -21.46
N GLU A 146 25.83 -2.41 -22.77
CA GLU A 146 24.49 -2.32 -23.36
C GLU A 146 23.61 -3.49 -22.92
N TYR A 147 24.12 -4.72 -22.99
CA TYR A 147 23.42 -5.91 -22.52
C TYR A 147 23.02 -5.78 -21.04
N TYR A 148 23.97 -5.37 -20.20
CA TYR A 148 23.72 -5.19 -18.77
C TYR A 148 22.70 -4.09 -18.51
N GLY A 149 22.78 -2.96 -19.23
CA GLY A 149 21.78 -1.89 -19.14
C GLY A 149 20.37 -2.36 -19.48
N ASN A 150 20.22 -3.15 -20.55
CA ASN A 150 18.94 -3.73 -20.95
C ASN A 150 18.39 -4.71 -19.91
N LEU A 151 19.24 -5.55 -19.33
CA LEU A 151 18.87 -6.47 -18.26
C LEU A 151 18.37 -5.74 -17.01
N ILE A 152 19.06 -4.67 -16.61
CA ILE A 152 18.66 -3.87 -15.44
C ILE A 152 17.34 -3.15 -15.71
N ALA A 153 17.17 -2.56 -16.88
CA ALA A 153 15.90 -1.91 -17.25
C ALA A 153 14.71 -2.88 -17.19
N LEU A 154 14.85 -4.10 -17.72
CA LEU A 154 13.81 -5.13 -17.65
C LEU A 154 13.53 -5.60 -16.21
N ARG A 155 14.57 -5.70 -15.37
CA ARG A 155 14.43 -6.04 -13.95
C ARG A 155 13.73 -4.94 -13.17
N ASP A 156 14.13 -3.69 -13.35
CA ASP A 156 13.48 -2.54 -12.71
C ASP A 156 12.00 -2.44 -13.13
N GLU A 157 11.69 -2.77 -14.39
CA GLU A 157 10.30 -2.87 -14.85
C GLU A 157 9.56 -4.05 -14.23
N LEU A 158 10.21 -5.21 -14.00
CA LEU A 158 9.57 -6.35 -13.34
C LEU A 158 9.31 -6.08 -11.85
N ASP A 159 10.26 -5.45 -11.17
CA ASP A 159 10.16 -5.08 -9.75
C ASP A 159 8.98 -4.11 -9.51
N ASN A 160 8.62 -3.33 -10.52
CA ASN A 160 7.41 -2.51 -10.51
C ASN A 160 6.11 -3.32 -10.40
N TYR A 161 6.08 -4.61 -10.75
CA TYR A 161 4.89 -5.46 -10.63
C TYR A 161 4.97 -6.42 -9.44
N GLN A 162 6.14 -6.55 -8.82
CA GLN A 162 6.38 -7.38 -7.63
C GLN A 162 6.97 -6.48 -6.54
N PRO A 163 6.14 -5.72 -5.79
CA PRO A 163 6.64 -4.99 -4.65
C PRO A 163 7.35 -6.00 -3.74
N LEU A 164 8.63 -5.73 -3.45
CA LEU A 164 9.41 -6.52 -2.51
C LEU A 164 8.57 -6.76 -1.26
N GLU A 165 8.36 -8.02 -0.89
CA GLU A 165 7.74 -8.30 0.40
C GLU A 165 8.55 -7.55 1.47
N PRO A 166 7.89 -6.78 2.35
CA PRO A 166 8.60 -6.06 3.39
C PRO A 166 9.47 -7.06 4.15
N CYS A 167 10.75 -6.74 4.34
CA CYS A 167 11.63 -7.56 5.16
C CYS A 167 10.90 -7.87 6.46
N VAL A 168 10.58 -9.15 6.69
CA VAL A 168 10.19 -9.63 8.01
C VAL A 168 11.48 -9.72 8.81
N CYS A 169 11.99 -8.55 9.13
CA CYS A 169 13.08 -8.36 10.05
C CYS A 169 12.44 -8.60 11.43
N THR A 170 12.36 -9.86 11.85
CA THR A 170 12.00 -10.21 13.22
C THR A 170 13.08 -9.60 14.11
N THR A 171 12.74 -8.49 14.76
CA THR A 171 13.61 -7.86 15.75
C THR A 171 13.74 -8.79 16.95
N THR A 172 14.66 -9.75 16.84
CA THR A 172 15.26 -10.40 17.99
C THR A 172 16.77 -10.23 17.84
N SER A 173 17.26 -9.14 18.44
CA SER A 173 18.66 -8.85 18.75
C SER A 173 19.70 -8.94 17.63
N HIS A 174 20.19 -7.76 17.24
CA HIS A 174 21.55 -7.50 16.74
C HIS A 174 22.17 -8.53 15.78
N THR A 175 22.03 -8.29 14.48
CA THR A 175 23.19 -8.30 13.57
C THR A 175 22.89 -7.51 12.31
N THR A 176 23.85 -6.65 11.96
CA THR A 176 23.84 -5.73 10.82
C THR A 176 23.58 -6.46 9.50
N CYS A 177 22.57 -6.02 8.76
CA CYS A 177 22.37 -6.41 7.36
C CYS A 177 23.43 -5.68 6.52
N ARG A 178 24.17 -6.40 5.68
CA ARG A 178 25.18 -5.87 4.75
C ARG A 178 24.68 -6.03 3.33
#